data_AF-A0A4Q3R5I9-F1
#
_entry.id   AF-A0A4Q3R5I9-F1
#
_cell.length_a   1.000
_cell.length_b   1.000
_cell.length_c   1.000
_cell.angle_alpha   90.00
_cell.angle_beta   90.00
_cell.angle_gamma   90.00
#
_symmetry.space_group_name_H-M   'P 1'
#
loop_
_entity.id
_entity.type
_entity.pdbx_description
1 polymer ?
#
loop_
_entity_poly.entity_id
_entity_poly.type
_entity_poly.pdbx_seq_one_letter_code
_entity_poly.pdbx_strand_id
1 'polypeptide(L)'
;MRTHHLKFLSIALAGSILLTACEKEKEVTVTNPVYNIRGSASGAQEAPARVTTTATGTLSGTYNKETNILTYTINWTGLTGGNPTAMHFHGAADPGIAAGVQIGIAGFPTTASGTVSGTTPALT
;
A
#
# COMPACT_ATOMS: atom_id res chain seq x y z
N MET A 1 -72.21 16.45 58.59
CA MET A 1 -71.39 15.27 58.23
C MET A 1 -70.52 15.67 57.05
N ARG A 2 -69.19 15.81 57.23
CA ARG A 2 -68.12 14.86 56.79
C ARG A 2 -68.20 14.55 55.28
N THR A 3 -67.18 14.64 54.42
CA THR A 3 -65.72 14.88 54.52
C THR A 3 -65.18 15.04 53.07
N HIS A 4 -64.03 15.72 52.91
CA HIS A 4 -63.25 15.86 51.67
C HIS A 4 -62.71 14.53 51.13
N HIS A 5 -62.61 14.36 49.81
CA HIS A 5 -61.58 13.50 49.19
C HIS A 5 -61.03 14.09 47.87
N LEU A 6 -59.70 14.08 47.83
CA LEU A 6 -58.74 14.66 46.90
C LEU A 6 -58.40 13.69 45.76
N LYS A 7 -57.79 14.23 44.69
CA LYS A 7 -57.03 13.61 43.56
C LYS A 7 -57.87 13.56 42.26
N PHE A 8 -57.38 13.94 41.08
CA PHE A 8 -56.07 13.65 40.49
C PHE A 8 -55.56 14.80 39.60
N LEU A 9 -54.26 15.07 39.72
CA LEU A 9 -53.47 15.92 38.83
C LEU A 9 -53.17 15.12 37.55
N SER A 10 -53.71 15.55 36.42
CA SER A 10 -53.33 15.04 35.09
C SER A 10 -52.53 16.11 34.37
N ILE A 11 -51.20 15.99 34.43
CA ILE A 11 -50.27 16.76 33.57
C ILE A 11 -50.29 16.08 32.19
N ALA A 12 -50.75 16.80 31.18
CA ALA A 12 -50.71 16.38 29.80
C ALA A 12 -50.02 17.44 28.92
N LEU A 13 -48.92 16.99 28.31
CA LEU A 13 -48.51 17.22 26.92
C LEU A 13 -47.70 18.47 26.51
N ALA A 14 -46.74 18.15 25.62
CA ALA A 14 -45.92 18.96 24.70
C ALA A 14 -44.66 19.59 25.34
N GLY A 15 -43.43 19.18 25.04
CA GLY A 15 -42.90 18.62 23.80
C GLY A 15 -42.01 19.67 23.15
N SER A 16 -40.69 19.58 23.37
CA SER A 16 -39.64 20.30 22.61
C SER A 16 -38.27 19.74 22.99
N ILE A 17 -37.89 18.60 22.39
CA ILE A 17 -36.50 18.14 22.40
C ILE A 17 -35.80 18.96 21.31
N LEU A 18 -35.06 20.00 21.72
CA LEU A 18 -34.14 20.71 20.85
C LEU A 18 -32.96 19.77 20.55
N LEU A 19 -33.00 19.10 19.41
CA LEU A 19 -31.84 18.43 18.81
C LEU A 19 -30.87 19.53 18.33
N THR A 20 -30.00 19.97 19.24
CA THR A 20 -28.92 20.90 18.93
C THR A 20 -27.67 20.15 18.49
N ALA A 21 -27.04 20.72 17.46
CA ALA A 21 -25.68 20.48 16.99
C ALA A 21 -25.38 19.11 16.39
N CYS A 22 -25.65 18.99 15.08
CA CYS A 22 -24.81 18.18 14.22
C CYS A 22 -23.44 18.86 14.15
N GLU A 23 -22.55 18.55 15.08
CA GLU A 23 -21.13 18.78 14.83
C GLU A 23 -20.74 17.73 13.80
N LYS A 24 -20.51 18.19 12.56
CA LYS A 24 -19.81 17.38 11.57
C LYS A 24 -18.42 17.15 12.16
N GLU A 25 -18.26 16.04 12.85
CA GLU A 25 -16.96 15.56 13.25
C GLU A 25 -16.13 15.56 11.96
N LYS A 26 -15.09 16.40 11.93
CA LYS A 26 -14.08 16.26 10.91
C LYS A 26 -13.45 14.91 11.21
N GLU A 27 -13.91 13.90 10.50
CA GLU A 27 -13.23 12.63 10.38
C GLU A 27 -11.76 12.98 10.14
N VAL A 28 -10.92 12.66 11.12
CA VAL A 28 -9.48 12.78 10.97
C VAL A 28 -9.12 11.69 9.98
N THR A 29 -9.21 12.01 8.70
CA THR A 29 -8.69 11.19 7.63
C THR A 29 -7.18 11.19 7.80
N VAL A 30 -6.65 10.29 8.62
CA VAL A 30 -5.24 9.88 8.56
C VAL A 30 -5.06 9.14 7.25
N THR A 31 -5.12 9.87 6.14
CA THR A 31 -4.78 9.38 4.83
C THR A 31 -3.33 9.73 4.63
N ASN A 32 -2.42 9.00 5.30
CA ASN A 32 -1.05 9.03 4.83
C ASN A 32 -1.07 8.44 3.41
N PRO A 33 -0.83 9.23 2.35
CA PRO A 33 -0.93 8.72 0.99
C PRO A 33 0.25 7.80 0.65
N VAL A 34 1.22 7.67 1.55
CA VAL A 34 2.47 6.95 1.36
C VAL A 34 2.43 5.60 2.06
N TYR A 35 2.64 4.54 1.29
CA TYR A 35 2.78 3.16 1.75
C TYR A 35 4.22 2.70 1.65
N ASN A 36 4.73 2.01 2.67
CA ASN A 36 6.03 1.35 2.58
C ASN A 36 5.89 0.06 1.76
N ILE A 37 6.83 -0.17 0.85
CA ILE A 37 6.88 -1.40 0.04
C ILE A 37 8.18 -2.15 0.31
N ARG A 38 8.10 -3.48 0.27
CA ARG A 38 9.25 -4.39 0.36
C ARG A 38 9.01 -5.63 -0.52
N GLY A 39 10.08 -6.20 -1.04
CA GLY A 39 10.03 -7.42 -1.83
C GLY A 39 11.38 -8.13 -1.85
N SER A 40 11.37 -9.41 -2.23
CA SER A 40 12.57 -10.23 -2.42
C SER A 40 12.51 -10.94 -3.77
N ALA A 41 13.68 -11.12 -4.37
CA ALA A 41 13.88 -11.83 -5.63
C ALA A 41 14.89 -12.98 -5.44
N SER A 42 14.64 -14.08 -6.14
CA SER A 42 15.48 -15.27 -6.19
C SER A 42 15.23 -16.00 -7.51
N GLY A 43 16.19 -16.79 -7.97
CA GLY A 43 16.03 -17.56 -9.22
C GLY A 43 14.85 -18.53 -9.19
N ALA A 44 14.38 -18.95 -8.02
CA ALA A 44 13.19 -19.80 -7.87
C ALA A 44 11.87 -19.08 -8.18
N GLN A 45 11.87 -17.75 -8.19
CA GLN A 45 10.73 -16.90 -8.52
C GLN A 45 10.70 -16.50 -10.01
N GLU A 46 11.73 -16.84 -10.78
CA GLU A 46 11.77 -16.60 -12.22
C GLU A 46 10.74 -17.48 -12.95
N ALA A 47 10.06 -16.88 -13.93
CA ALA A 47 9.07 -17.52 -14.77
C ALA A 47 9.33 -17.15 -16.25
N PRO A 48 9.13 -18.08 -17.20
CA PRO A 48 8.55 -19.41 -17.03
C PRO A 48 9.54 -20.47 -16.51
N ALA A 49 10.84 -20.25 -16.66
CA ALA A 49 11.87 -21.20 -16.25
C ALA A 49 12.58 -20.70 -14.99
N ARG A 50 12.47 -21.48 -13.91
CA ARG A 50 13.22 -21.22 -12.68
C ARG A 50 14.71 -21.35 -12.93
N VAL A 51 15.50 -20.53 -12.25
CA VAL A 51 16.95 -20.53 -12.32
C VAL A 51 17.54 -21.08 -11.02
N THR A 52 18.38 -22.10 -11.11
CA THR A 52 19.18 -22.56 -9.97
C THR A 52 20.38 -21.64 -9.77
N THR A 53 20.33 -20.80 -8.74
CA THR A 53 21.40 -19.87 -8.39
C THR A 53 21.36 -19.53 -6.91
N THR A 54 22.49 -19.07 -6.37
CA THR A 54 22.58 -18.49 -5.03
C THR A 54 22.34 -16.97 -5.04
N ALA A 55 22.13 -16.37 -6.22
CA ALA A 55 21.88 -14.95 -6.34
C ALA A 55 20.56 -14.56 -5.67
N THR A 56 20.56 -13.40 -5.02
CA THR A 56 19.37 -12.85 -4.34
C THR A 56 19.19 -11.38 -4.65
N GLY A 57 17.95 -10.90 -4.51
CA GLY A 57 17.60 -9.49 -4.64
C GLY A 57 16.61 -9.04 -3.58
N THR A 58 16.60 -7.75 -3.28
CA THR A 58 15.62 -7.09 -2.41
C THR A 58 15.14 -5.79 -3.04
N LEU A 59 13.88 -5.47 -2.78
CA LEU A 59 13.24 -4.19 -3.09
C LEU A 59 12.77 -3.57 -1.79
N SER A 60 12.97 -2.27 -1.62
CA SER A 60 12.37 -1.50 -0.53
C SER A 60 12.07 -0.08 -1.01
N GLY A 61 11.10 0.60 -0.39
CA GLY A 61 10.79 1.96 -0.75
C GLY A 61 9.40 2.40 -0.32
N THR A 62 8.83 3.35 -1.05
CA THR A 62 7.52 3.93 -0.77
C THR A 62 6.70 4.13 -2.04
N TYR A 63 5.39 3.92 -1.93
CA TYR A 63 4.42 4.25 -2.96
C TYR A 63 3.49 5.34 -2.47
N ASN A 64 3.43 6.47 -3.18
CA ASN A 64 2.48 7.54 -2.91
C ASN A 64 1.26 7.40 -3.84
N LYS A 65 0.08 7.13 -3.27
CA LYS A 65 -1.17 6.92 -4.02
C LYS A 65 -1.75 8.19 -4.63
N GLU A 66 -1.40 9.37 -4.11
CA GLU A 66 -1.89 10.66 -4.63
C GLU A 66 -1.11 11.06 -5.88
N THR A 67 0.21 10.89 -5.85
CA THR A 67 1.07 11.22 -6.99
C THR A 67 1.24 10.06 -7.96
N ASN A 68 0.80 8.85 -7.57
CA ASN A 68 1.01 7.61 -8.28
C ASN A 68 2.51 7.33 -8.54
N ILE A 69 3.38 7.68 -7.59
CA ILE A 69 4.84 7.52 -7.70
C ILE A 69 5.34 6.45 -6.74
N LEU A 70 6.14 5.53 -7.29
CA LEU A 70 6.97 4.59 -6.55
C LEU A 70 8.39 5.13 -6.43
N THR A 71 8.88 5.27 -5.19
CA THR A 71 10.30 5.46 -4.88
C THR A 71 10.86 4.14 -4.40
N TYR A 72 12.02 3.72 -4.92
CA TYR A 72 12.57 2.41 -4.62
C TYR A 72 14.09 2.42 -4.46
N THR A 73 14.56 1.41 -3.73
CA THR A 73 15.94 0.92 -3.67
C THR A 73 15.92 -0.57 -3.90
N ILE A 74 16.69 -1.02 -4.89
CA ILE A 74 16.91 -2.42 -5.22
C ILE A 74 18.34 -2.78 -4.86
N ASN A 75 18.53 -3.89 -4.17
CA ASN A 75 19.85 -4.47 -3.93
C ASN A 75 19.90 -5.88 -4.49
N TRP A 76 21.04 -6.29 -5.04
CA TRP A 76 21.28 -7.67 -5.47
C TRP A 76 22.66 -8.14 -5.05
N THR A 77 22.79 -9.44 -4.91
CA THR A 77 24.07 -10.08 -4.59
C THR A 77 24.26 -11.39 -5.33
N GLY A 78 25.51 -11.68 -5.69
CA GLY A 78 25.94 -13.02 -6.09
C GLY A 78 25.47 -13.48 -7.46
N LEU A 79 25.29 -12.57 -8.44
CA LEU A 79 25.02 -12.98 -9.82
C LEU A 79 26.20 -13.80 -10.38
N THR A 80 25.91 -15.02 -10.85
CA THR A 80 26.92 -15.99 -11.30
C THR A 80 27.03 -16.11 -12.82
N GLY A 81 26.01 -15.64 -13.56
CA GLY A 81 25.95 -15.67 -15.03
C GLY A 81 26.51 -14.42 -15.73
N GLY A 82 27.15 -13.53 -14.99
CA GLY A 82 27.62 -12.23 -15.47
C GLY A 82 27.00 -11.06 -14.70
N ASN A 83 27.21 -9.85 -15.23
CA ASN A 83 26.64 -8.62 -14.68
C ASN A 83 25.20 -8.41 -15.17
N PRO A 84 24.38 -7.59 -14.48
CA PRO A 84 23.02 -7.27 -14.92
C PRO A 84 23.03 -6.71 -16.36
N THR A 85 22.16 -7.24 -17.21
CA THR A 85 21.95 -6.78 -18.60
C THR A 85 20.64 -6.02 -18.78
N ALA A 86 19.67 -6.24 -17.89
CA ALA A 86 18.41 -5.54 -17.84
C ALA A 86 17.89 -5.51 -16.40
N MET A 87 17.14 -4.46 -16.06
CA MET A 87 16.41 -4.35 -14.80
C MET A 87 15.09 -3.66 -15.08
N HIS A 88 13.98 -4.21 -14.58
CA HIS A 88 12.65 -3.69 -14.87
C HIS A 88 11.60 -4.24 -13.91
N PHE A 89 10.45 -3.56 -13.85
CA PHE A 89 9.25 -4.03 -13.18
C PHE A 89 8.30 -4.67 -14.20
N HIS A 90 7.72 -5.81 -13.81
CA HIS A 90 6.66 -6.49 -14.56
C HIS A 90 5.27 -6.02 -14.10
N GLY A 91 4.26 -6.27 -14.92
CA GLY A 91 2.86 -6.10 -14.54
C GLY A 91 2.39 -7.15 -13.54
N ALA A 92 1.12 -7.07 -13.14
CA ALA A 92 0.51 -8.06 -12.25
C ALA A 92 0.38 -9.44 -12.93
N ALA A 93 0.72 -10.50 -12.21
CA ALA A 93 0.52 -11.89 -12.61
C ALA A 93 0.33 -12.78 -11.38
N ASP A 94 -0.33 -13.92 -11.58
CA ASP A 94 -0.41 -14.97 -10.58
C ASP A 94 0.98 -15.60 -10.32
N PRO A 95 1.22 -16.19 -9.13
CA PRO A 95 2.48 -16.84 -8.83
C PRO A 95 2.89 -17.89 -9.87
N GLY A 96 4.09 -17.75 -10.41
CA GLY A 96 4.64 -18.66 -11.44
C GLY A 96 4.20 -18.33 -12.87
N ILE A 97 3.36 -17.31 -13.08
CA ILE A 97 2.98 -16.81 -14.40
C ILE A 97 3.83 -15.58 -14.74
N ALA A 98 4.35 -15.53 -15.96
CA ALA A 98 5.10 -14.38 -16.45
C ALA A 98 4.14 -13.26 -16.87
N ALA A 99 4.35 -12.05 -16.33
CA ALA A 99 3.76 -10.81 -16.85
C ALA A 99 4.70 -10.12 -17.84
N GLY A 100 4.17 -9.23 -18.67
CA GLY A 100 4.97 -8.35 -19.51
C GLY A 100 5.73 -7.29 -18.71
N VAL A 101 6.88 -6.85 -19.25
CA VAL A 101 7.66 -5.72 -18.73
C VAL A 101 6.85 -4.43 -18.87
N GLN A 102 6.76 -3.64 -17.80
CA GLN A 102 6.05 -2.35 -17.81
C GLN A 102 7.02 -1.17 -17.74
N ILE A 103 8.03 -1.26 -16.87
CA ILE A 103 8.90 -0.12 -16.57
C ILE A 103 10.35 -0.58 -16.54
N GLY A 104 11.17 -0.02 -17.44
CA GLY A 104 12.61 -0.20 -17.44
C GLY A 104 13.29 0.63 -16.35
N ILE A 105 14.27 0.04 -15.67
CA ILE A 105 15.14 0.72 -14.72
C ILE A 105 16.49 0.93 -15.40
N ALA A 106 16.93 2.19 -15.51
CA ALA A 106 18.22 2.55 -16.09
C ALA A 106 19.24 2.93 -15.01
N GLY A 107 20.51 3.04 -15.38
CA GLY A 107 21.57 3.57 -14.51
C GLY A 107 22.02 2.62 -13.39
N PHE A 108 21.65 1.34 -13.44
CA PHE A 108 22.17 0.35 -12.50
C PHE A 108 23.64 0.01 -12.81
N PRO A 109 24.49 -0.20 -11.79
CA PRO A 109 25.88 -0.63 -12.00
C PRO A 109 25.98 -2.01 -12.63
N THR A 110 26.98 -2.18 -13.51
CA THR A 110 27.33 -3.46 -14.11
C THR A 110 28.24 -4.26 -13.18
N THR A 111 27.71 -4.68 -12.04
CA THR A 111 28.43 -5.47 -11.02
C THR A 111 27.60 -6.66 -10.57
N ALA A 112 28.25 -7.78 -10.22
CA ALA A 112 27.59 -9.00 -9.77
C ALA A 112 26.83 -8.85 -8.43
N SER A 113 27.18 -7.83 -7.66
CA SER A 113 26.47 -7.39 -6.46
C SER A 113 26.42 -5.86 -6.47
N GLY A 114 25.30 -5.26 -6.09
CA GLY A 114 25.14 -3.82 -6.20
C GLY A 114 23.81 -3.31 -5.66
N THR A 115 23.61 -2.00 -5.86
CA THR A 115 22.41 -1.29 -5.47
C THR A 115 22.04 -0.25 -6.53
N VAL A 116 20.74 0.01 -6.69
CA VAL A 116 20.23 1.12 -7.48
C VAL A 116 18.97 1.67 -6.83
N SER A 117 18.84 3.00 -6.81
CA SER A 117 17.64 3.68 -6.33
C SER A 117 17.06 4.55 -7.43
N GLY A 118 15.76 4.76 -7.40
CA GLY A 118 15.07 5.55 -8.40
C GLY A 118 13.63 5.88 -8.02
N THR A 119 12.97 6.57 -8.93
CA THR A 119 11.53 6.84 -8.86
C THR A 119 10.90 6.53 -10.21
N THR A 120 9.65 6.09 -10.18
CA THR A 120 8.88 5.77 -11.38
C THR A 120 7.39 5.99 -11.11
N PRO A 121 6.56 6.27 -12.13
CA PRO A 121 5.12 6.06 -12.03
C PRO A 121 4.82 4.64 -11.55
N ALA A 122 3.70 4.45 -10.85
CA ALA A 122 3.24 3.13 -10.47
C ALA A 122 2.86 2.31 -11.71
N LEU A 123 2.92 1.00 -11.53
CA LEU A 123 2.55 0.02 -12.55
C LEU A 123 1.05 0.13 -12.81
N THR A 124 0.67 0.22 -14.08
CA THR A 124 -0.72 0.18 -14.55
C THR A 124 -1.10 -1.20 -15.04
#